data_AF-A0A327HN83-F1
#
_entry.id   AF-A0A327HN83-F1
#
_cell.length_a   1.000
_cell.length_b   1.000
_cell.length_c   1.000
_cell.angle_alpha   90.00
_cell.angle_beta   90.00
_cell.angle_gamma   90.00
#
_symmetry.space_group_name_H-M   'P 1'
#
loop_
_entity.id
_entity.type
_entity.pdbx_description
1 polymer ?
#
loop_
_entity_poly.entity_id
_entity_poly.type
_entity_poly.pdbx_seq_one_letter_code
_entity_poly.pdbx_strand_id
1 'polypeptide(L)'
;MSKKAKFSLREKISKKWESIREHHLTILTTVFVISIGMMLVTLIFVFTETYNDLSPERNALIWICGISGLLIAILLWPEFFYLRGRYNFLREFMRINSPSELRKDLAEAQEAGEILGRRYYIRLQEFLLEKDIKIKKRKFK
;
A
#
# COMPACT_ATOMS: atom_id res chain seq x y z
N MET A 1 -4.42 31.48 21.62
CA MET A 1 -4.31 30.78 20.32
C MET A 1 -5.69 30.64 19.67
N SER A 2 -5.93 31.34 18.56
CA SER A 2 -7.25 31.53 17.94
C SER A 2 -7.85 30.24 17.35
N LYS A 3 -9.14 29.98 17.59
CA LYS A 3 -9.90 28.81 17.11
C LYS A 3 -9.82 28.61 15.58
N LYS A 4 -9.61 29.68 14.80
CA LYS A 4 -9.44 29.61 13.33
C LYS A 4 -8.18 28.85 12.89
N ALA A 5 -7.08 28.93 13.65
CA ALA A 5 -5.84 28.22 13.32
C ALA A 5 -5.99 26.70 13.53
N LYS A 6 -6.74 26.28 14.56
CA LYS A 6 -7.03 24.85 14.81
C LYS A 6 -7.91 24.23 13.72
N PHE A 7 -8.83 25.01 13.13
CA PHE A 7 -9.69 24.55 12.04
C PHE A 7 -8.91 24.36 10.74
N SER A 8 -8.07 25.34 10.38
CA SER A 8 -7.17 25.29 9.21
C SER A 8 -6.19 24.12 9.25
N LEU A 9 -5.62 23.80 10.43
CA LEU A 9 -4.73 22.64 10.58
C LEU A 9 -5.48 21.32 10.43
N ARG A 10 -6.70 21.20 10.98
CA ARG A 10 -7.52 19.99 10.83
C ARG A 10 -7.89 19.73 9.38
N GLU A 11 -8.24 20.75 8.60
CA GLU A 11 -8.51 20.61 7.16
C GLU A 11 -7.26 20.23 6.35
N LYS A 12 -6.09 20.78 6.69
CA LYS A 12 -4.83 20.37 6.04
C LYS A 12 -4.47 18.94 6.37
N ILE A 13 -4.66 18.52 7.62
CA ILE A 13 -4.42 17.13 8.06
C ILE A 13 -5.42 16.18 7.39
N SER A 14 -6.70 16.52 7.31
CA SER A 14 -7.70 15.66 6.67
C SER A 14 -7.43 15.51 5.17
N LYS A 15 -7.11 16.59 4.45
CA LYS A 15 -6.72 16.53 3.04
C LYS A 15 -5.43 15.71 2.83
N LYS A 16 -4.44 15.87 3.71
CA LYS A 16 -3.19 15.11 3.64
C LYS A 16 -3.41 13.63 3.96
N TRP A 17 -4.28 13.32 4.91
CA TRP A 17 -4.71 11.96 5.25
C TRP A 17 -5.46 11.29 4.10
N GLU A 18 -6.34 12.02 3.43
CA GLU A 18 -7.09 11.55 2.27
C GLU A 18 -6.14 11.25 1.09
N SER A 19 -5.14 12.10 0.85
CA SER A 19 -4.08 11.86 -0.14
C SER A 19 -3.20 10.65 0.20
N ILE A 20 -2.87 10.46 1.48
CA ILE A 20 -2.13 9.29 1.97
C ILE A 20 -2.93 8.00 1.77
N ARG A 21 -4.23 8.03 2.07
CA ARG A 21 -5.15 6.89 1.86
C ARG A 21 -5.26 6.51 0.37
N GLU A 22 -5.23 7.49 -0.53
CA GLU A 22 -5.21 7.21 -1.98
C GLU A 22 -3.90 6.56 -2.46
N HIS A 23 -2.82 6.75 -1.73
CA HIS A 23 -1.50 6.16 -2.01
C HIS A 23 -1.16 5.01 -1.04
N HIS A 24 -2.15 4.49 -0.31
CA HIS A 24 -1.92 3.53 0.79
C HIS A 24 -1.13 2.30 0.33
N LEU A 25 -1.50 1.74 -0.83
CA LEU A 25 -0.77 0.62 -1.44
C LEU A 25 0.69 0.99 -1.77
N THR A 26 0.94 2.18 -2.31
CA THR A 26 2.29 2.65 -2.64
C THR A 26 3.11 2.85 -1.38
N ILE A 27 2.54 3.47 -0.34
CA ILE A 27 3.21 3.70 0.94
C ILE A 27 3.58 2.37 1.59
N LEU A 28 2.63 1.44 1.67
CA LEU A 28 2.88 0.08 2.19
C LEU A 28 3.99 -0.62 1.39
N THR A 29 3.95 -0.52 0.05
CA THR A 29 5.01 -1.09 -0.81
C THR A 29 6.37 -0.48 -0.48
N THR A 30 6.45 0.84 -0.38
CA THR A 30 7.72 1.54 -0.10
C THR A 30 8.26 1.19 1.28
N VAL A 31 7.42 1.19 2.32
CA VAL A 31 7.84 0.81 3.67
C VAL A 31 8.30 -0.65 3.72
N PHE A 32 7.60 -1.55 3.04
CA PHE A 32 7.99 -2.94 2.93
C PHE A 32 9.35 -3.12 2.24
N VAL A 33 9.59 -2.41 1.13
CA VAL A 33 10.89 -2.43 0.42
C VAL A 33 12.02 -1.87 1.29
N ILE A 34 11.77 -0.78 2.02
CA ILE A 34 12.76 -0.21 2.95
C ILE A 34 13.09 -1.21 4.07
N SER A 35 12.07 -1.86 4.63
CA SER A 35 12.22 -2.88 5.66
C SER A 35 13.07 -4.06 5.17
N ILE A 36 12.83 -4.56 3.94
CA ILE A 36 13.69 -5.57 3.31
C ILE A 36 15.13 -5.03 3.15
N GLY A 37 15.30 -3.79 2.70
CA GLY A 37 16.62 -3.15 2.57
C GLY A 37 17.38 -3.11 3.89
N MET A 38 16.72 -2.73 4.98
CA MET A 38 17.32 -2.74 6.34
C MET A 38 17.77 -4.15 6.74
N MET A 39 16.94 -5.16 6.49
CA MET A 39 17.30 -6.55 6.77
C MET A 39 18.49 -7.01 5.93
N LEU A 40 18.56 -6.65 4.65
CA LEU A 40 19.69 -6.98 3.78
C LEU A 40 20.99 -6.33 4.24
N VAL A 41 20.95 -5.07 4.69
CA VAL A 41 22.13 -4.39 5.26
C VAL A 41 22.62 -5.12 6.51
N THR A 42 21.72 -5.48 7.42
CA THR A 42 22.10 -6.24 8.63
C THR A 42 22.59 -7.65 8.26
N LEU A 43 22.03 -8.28 7.24
CA LEU A 43 22.48 -9.59 6.77
C LEU A 43 23.90 -9.54 6.21
N ILE A 44 24.20 -8.56 5.35
CA ILE A 44 25.55 -8.33 4.82
C ILE A 44 26.51 -8.10 5.98
N PHE A 45 26.14 -7.25 6.95
CA PHE A 45 26.93 -6.96 8.13
C PHE A 45 27.30 -8.20 8.96
N VAL A 46 26.36 -9.14 9.10
CA VAL A 46 26.62 -10.43 9.76
C VAL A 46 27.55 -11.31 8.93
N PHE A 47 27.31 -11.40 7.61
CA PHE A 47 28.13 -12.23 6.71
C PHE A 47 29.57 -11.73 6.55
N THR A 48 29.78 -10.41 6.56
CA THR A 48 31.12 -9.81 6.45
C THR A 48 31.85 -9.73 7.79
N GLU A 49 31.28 -10.32 8.85
CA GLU A 49 31.84 -10.34 10.21
C GLU A 49 32.27 -8.97 10.76
N THR A 50 31.72 -7.89 10.21
CA THR A 50 32.17 -6.51 10.49
C THR A 50 31.85 -6.11 11.93
N TYR A 51 30.98 -6.86 12.61
CA TYR A 51 30.70 -6.70 14.03
C TYR A 51 31.94 -6.83 14.93
N ASN A 52 33.01 -7.48 14.47
CA ASN A 52 34.28 -7.60 15.21
C ASN A 52 35.13 -6.33 15.18
N ASP A 53 35.04 -5.52 14.12
CA ASP A 53 35.89 -4.35 13.89
C ASP A 53 35.21 -3.01 14.26
N LEU A 54 33.91 -3.04 14.55
CA LEU A 54 33.10 -1.85 14.82
C LEU A 54 32.98 -1.53 16.31
N SER A 55 32.85 -0.24 16.63
CA SER A 55 32.57 0.18 18.01
C SER A 55 31.23 -0.40 18.50
N PRO A 56 31.09 -0.69 19.81
CA PRO A 56 29.86 -1.27 20.36
C PRO A 56 28.58 -0.49 20.02
N GLU A 57 28.67 0.84 19.99
CA GLU A 57 27.55 1.73 19.63
C GLU A 57 27.08 1.51 18.19
N ARG A 58 28.01 1.43 17.23
CA ARG A 58 27.69 1.23 15.82
C ARG A 58 27.14 -0.17 15.56
N ASN A 59 27.70 -1.18 16.24
CA ASN A 59 27.20 -2.54 16.19
C ASN A 59 25.74 -2.59 16.68
N ALA A 60 25.44 -1.98 17.83
CA ALA A 60 24.08 -1.90 18.35
C ALA A 60 23.09 -1.23 17.38
N LEU A 61 23.50 -0.15 16.71
CA LEU A 61 22.65 0.53 15.71
C LEU A 61 22.27 -0.36 14.53
N ILE A 62 23.21 -1.19 14.02
CA ILE A 62 22.94 -2.08 12.89
C ILE A 62 22.00 -3.22 13.30
N TRP A 63 22.14 -3.74 14.54
CA TRP A 63 21.20 -4.71 15.09
C TRP A 63 19.80 -4.11 15.27
N ILE A 64 19.70 -2.90 15.82
CA ILE A 64 18.41 -2.20 15.96
C ILE A 64 17.78 -1.95 14.57
N CYS A 65 18.58 -1.57 13.58
CA CYS A 65 18.14 -1.42 12.20
C CYS A 65 17.55 -2.73 11.64
N GLY A 66 18.24 -3.86 11.81
CA GLY A 66 17.77 -5.16 11.33
C GLY A 66 16.50 -5.65 12.05
N ILE A 67 16.47 -5.52 13.39
CA ILE A 67 15.32 -5.92 14.21
C ILE A 67 14.11 -5.05 13.88
N SER A 68 14.27 -3.73 13.77
CA SER A 68 13.19 -2.84 13.38
C SER A 68 12.68 -3.14 11.96
N GLY A 69 13.58 -3.41 11.01
CA GLY A 69 13.23 -3.90 9.68
C GLY A 69 12.38 -5.17 9.73
N LEU A 70 12.79 -6.17 10.51
CA LEU A 70 12.06 -7.42 10.69
C LEU A 70 10.66 -7.22 11.32
N LEU A 71 10.57 -6.41 12.38
CA LEU A 71 9.30 -6.11 13.03
C LEU A 71 8.32 -5.42 12.09
N ILE A 72 8.80 -4.43 11.32
CA ILE A 72 7.99 -3.72 10.33
C ILE A 72 7.52 -4.70 9.24
N ALA A 73 8.39 -5.60 8.77
CA ALA A 73 8.01 -6.62 7.80
C ALA A 73 6.89 -7.49 8.34
N ILE A 74 7.04 -8.08 9.53
CA ILE A 74 6.05 -9.01 10.10
C ILE A 74 4.69 -8.34 10.29
N LEU A 75 4.68 -7.09 10.77
CA LEU A 75 3.43 -6.37 11.02
C LEU A 75 2.72 -5.93 9.73
N LEU A 76 3.47 -5.44 8.73
CA LEU A 76 2.90 -4.95 7.48
C LEU A 76 2.66 -6.03 6.44
N TRP A 77 3.29 -7.20 6.57
CA TRP A 77 3.21 -8.29 5.59
C TRP A 77 1.77 -8.73 5.31
N PRO A 78 0.92 -9.06 6.30
CA PRO A 78 -0.42 -9.56 6.02
C PRO A 78 -1.26 -8.55 5.23
N GLU A 79 -1.19 -7.28 5.64
CA GLU A 79 -1.94 -6.19 5.01
C GLU A 79 -1.40 -5.89 3.59
N PHE A 80 -0.09 -5.89 3.42
CA PHE A 80 0.55 -5.68 2.13
C PHE A 80 0.15 -6.78 1.13
N PHE A 81 0.24 -8.05 1.50
CA PHE A 81 -0.11 -9.16 0.61
C PHE A 81 -1.61 -9.18 0.29
N TYR A 82 -2.47 -8.86 1.25
CA TYR A 82 -3.91 -8.75 1.03
C TYR A 82 -4.25 -7.68 -0.02
N LEU A 83 -3.75 -6.45 0.17
CA LEU A 83 -3.99 -5.34 -0.74
C LEU A 83 -3.33 -5.58 -2.11
N ARG A 84 -2.12 -6.14 -2.14
CA ARG A 84 -1.43 -6.48 -3.38
C ARG A 84 -2.16 -7.57 -4.16
N GLY A 85 -2.76 -8.55 -3.47
CA GLY A 85 -3.61 -9.57 -4.07
C GLY A 85 -4.83 -8.97 -4.76
N ARG A 86 -5.56 -8.08 -4.08
CA ARG A 86 -6.70 -7.35 -4.67
C ARG A 86 -6.30 -6.48 -5.85
N TYR A 87 -5.15 -5.83 -5.79
CA TYR A 87 -4.61 -5.05 -6.91
C TYR A 87 -4.30 -5.93 -8.13
N ASN A 88 -3.64 -7.08 -7.92
CA ASN A 88 -3.34 -8.02 -8.99
C ASN A 88 -4.61 -8.60 -9.63
N PHE A 89 -5.60 -8.97 -8.81
CA PHE A 89 -6.90 -9.42 -9.28
C PHE A 89 -7.58 -8.35 -10.14
N LEU A 90 -7.67 -7.11 -9.64
CA LEU A 90 -8.30 -6.01 -10.38
C LEU A 90 -7.60 -5.77 -11.72
N ARG A 91 -6.26 -5.83 -11.74
CA ARG A 91 -5.47 -5.69 -12.97
C ARG A 91 -5.73 -6.82 -13.96
N GLU A 92 -5.87 -8.05 -13.48
CA GLU A 92 -6.18 -9.21 -14.34
C GLU A 92 -7.61 -9.13 -14.89
N PHE A 93 -8.57 -8.73 -14.05
CA PHE A 93 -9.94 -8.45 -14.48
C PHE A 93 -9.98 -7.39 -15.59
N MET A 94 -9.17 -6.33 -15.48
CA MET A 94 -9.05 -5.31 -16.52
C MET A 94 -8.34 -5.78 -17.81
N ARG A 95 -7.79 -6.99 -17.85
CA ARG A 95 -7.25 -7.60 -19.08
C ARG A 95 -8.27 -8.48 -19.82
N ILE A 96 -9.38 -8.83 -19.17
CA ILE A 96 -10.41 -9.67 -19.77
C ILE A 96 -11.10 -8.91 -20.91
N ASN A 97 -11.17 -9.53 -22.09
CA ASN A 97 -11.81 -8.94 -23.27
C ASN A 97 -13.28 -9.35 -23.44
N SER A 98 -13.70 -10.45 -22.82
CA SER A 98 -15.03 -11.05 -23.00
C SER A 98 -16.09 -10.44 -22.07
N PRO A 99 -17.11 -9.73 -22.59
CA PRO A 99 -18.14 -9.08 -21.75
C PRO A 99 -18.92 -10.03 -20.84
N SER A 100 -19.07 -11.30 -21.22
CA SER A 100 -19.74 -12.31 -20.41
C SER A 100 -18.92 -12.77 -19.22
N GLU A 101 -17.58 -12.79 -19.34
CA GLU A 101 -16.68 -13.09 -18.22
C GLU A 101 -16.57 -11.89 -17.28
N LEU A 102 -16.48 -10.67 -17.82
CA LEU A 102 -16.51 -9.44 -17.03
C LEU A 102 -17.73 -9.38 -16.09
N ARG A 103 -18.91 -9.83 -16.53
CA ARG A 103 -20.13 -9.79 -15.72
C ARG A 103 -20.12 -10.78 -14.56
N LYS A 104 -19.40 -11.89 -14.67
CA LYS A 104 -19.31 -12.91 -13.61
C LYS A 104 -18.50 -12.39 -12.42
N ASP A 105 -17.37 -11.75 -12.71
CA ASP A 105 -16.42 -11.31 -11.69
C ASP A 105 -16.59 -9.82 -11.33
N LEU A 106 -17.62 -9.17 -11.88
CA LEU A 106 -17.88 -7.74 -11.71
C LEU A 106 -18.07 -7.34 -10.23
N ALA A 107 -18.79 -8.17 -9.47
CA ALA A 107 -19.06 -7.90 -8.06
C ALA A 107 -17.75 -7.91 -7.25
N GLU A 108 -16.88 -8.87 -7.52
CA GLU A 108 -15.58 -8.97 -6.86
C GLU A 108 -14.61 -7.88 -7.32
N ALA A 109 -14.65 -7.48 -8.59
CA ALA A 109 -13.86 -6.37 -9.10
C ALA A 109 -14.26 -5.03 -8.45
N GLN A 110 -15.57 -4.81 -8.24
CA GLN A 110 -16.07 -3.64 -7.52
C GLN A 110 -15.61 -3.61 -6.06
N GLU A 111 -15.69 -4.74 -5.36
CA GLU A 111 -15.22 -4.88 -3.98
C GLU A 111 -13.70 -4.63 -3.89
N ALA A 112 -12.91 -5.20 -4.81
CA ALA A 112 -11.48 -4.97 -4.89
C ALA A 112 -11.15 -3.49 -5.12
N GLY A 113 -11.85 -2.82 -6.04
CA GLY A 113 -11.72 -1.39 -6.28
C GLY A 113 -12.09 -0.54 -5.06
N GLU A 114 -13.09 -0.96 -4.28
CA GLU A 114 -13.51 -0.28 -3.05
C GLU A 114 -12.43 -0.38 -1.96
N ILE A 115 -11.89 -1.58 -1.74
CA ILE A 115 -10.81 -1.87 -0.78
C ILE A 115 -9.53 -1.11 -1.14
N LEU A 116 -9.16 -1.07 -2.42
CA LEU A 116 -7.96 -0.39 -2.90
C LEU A 116 -8.11 1.14 -2.86
N GLY A 117 -9.34 1.65 -2.87
CA GLY A 117 -9.68 3.05 -2.76
C GLY A 117 -10.13 3.71 -4.07
N ARG A 118 -10.56 4.97 -3.93
CA ARG A 118 -11.30 5.73 -4.95
C ARG A 118 -10.62 5.75 -6.33
N ARG A 119 -9.30 5.91 -6.39
CA ARG A 119 -8.55 5.98 -7.65
C ARG A 119 -8.69 4.70 -8.49
N TYR A 120 -8.58 3.53 -7.84
CA TYR A 120 -8.68 2.24 -8.51
C TYR A 120 -10.11 1.95 -8.97
N TYR A 121 -11.10 2.34 -8.18
CA TYR A 121 -12.51 2.22 -8.54
C TYR A 121 -12.95 3.16 -9.67
N ILE A 122 -12.38 4.37 -9.78
CA ILE A 122 -12.61 5.25 -10.93
C ILE A 122 -12.04 4.60 -12.20
N ARG A 123 -10.80 4.09 -12.13
CA ARG A 123 -10.18 3.40 -13.27
C ARG A 123 -10.96 2.15 -13.70
N LEU A 124 -11.52 1.39 -12.75
CA LEU A 124 -12.42 0.28 -13.05
C LEU A 124 -13.71 0.75 -13.75
N GLN A 125 -14.31 1.86 -13.31
CA GLN A 125 -15.49 2.43 -13.96
C GLN A 125 -15.20 2.88 -15.40
N GLU A 126 -14.06 3.55 -15.62
CA GLU A 126 -13.62 3.97 -16.96
C GLU A 126 -13.48 2.75 -17.88
N PHE A 127 -12.80 1.70 -17.43
CA PHE A 127 -12.64 0.45 -18.18
C PHE A 127 -13.99 -0.23 -18.50
N LEU A 128 -14.93 -0.25 -17.57
CA LEU A 128 -16.25 -0.84 -17.80
C LEU A 128 -17.12 0.00 -18.74
N LEU A 129 -16.98 1.33 -18.68
CA LEU A 129 -17.60 2.26 -19.62
C LEU A 129 -17.11 2.04 -21.05
N GLU A 130 -15.80 1.81 -21.24
CA GLU A 130 -15.22 1.46 -22.55
C GLU A 130 -15.77 0.14 -23.12
N LYS A 131 -16.28 -0.75 -22.27
CA LYS A 131 -16.87 -2.05 -22.65
C LYS A 131 -18.41 -2.01 -22.70
N ASP A 132 -19.03 -0.83 -22.67
CA ASP A 132 -20.49 -0.62 -22.63
C ASP A 132 -21.21 -1.26 -21.41
N ILE A 133 -20.48 -1.54 -20.33
CA ILE A 133 -21.03 -2.11 -19.09
C ILE A 133 -21.29 -0.99 -18.09
N LYS A 134 -22.58 -0.64 -17.91
CA LYS A 134 -22.99 0.37 -16.93
C LYS A 134 -23.01 -0.22 -15.52
N ILE A 135 -22.22 0.36 -14.62
CA ILE A 135 -22.24 0.04 -13.19
C ILE A 135 -22.82 1.18 -12.35
N LYS A 136 -23.55 0.81 -11.29
CA LYS A 136 -24.13 1.77 -10.34
C LYS A 136 -23.01 2.42 -9.53
N LYS A 137 -22.89 3.74 -9.57
CA LYS A 137 -21.99 4.51 -8.68
C LYS A 137 -22.33 4.21 -7.21
N ARG A 138 -21.45 3.51 -6.50
CA ARG A 138 -21.48 3.47 -5.03
C ARG A 138 -20.73 4.67 -4.46
N LYS A 139 -21.33 5.35 -3.49
CA LYS A 139 -20.67 6.43 -2.74
C LYS A 139 -19.68 5.80 -1.77
N PHE A 140 -18.39 6.16 -1.91
CA PHE A 140 -17.39 5.91 -0.86
C PHE A 140 -17.84 6.60 0.42
N LYS A 141 -18.00 5.83 1.51
CA LYS A 141 -18.41 6.33 2.83
C LYS A 141 -17.21 6.89 3.59
#